data_AF-A0A0A9V1V3-F1
#
_entry.id   AF-A0A0A9V1V3-F1
#
_cell.length_a   1.000
_cell.length_b   1.000
_cell.length_c   1.000
_cell.angle_alpha   90.00
_cell.angle_beta   90.00
_cell.angle_gamma   90.00
#
_symmetry.space_group_name_H-M   'P 1'
#
loop_
_entity.id
_entity.type
_entity.pdbx_description
1 polymer ?
#
loop_
_entity_poly.entity_id
_entity_poly.type
_entity_poly.pdbx_seq_one_letter_code
_entity_poly.pdbx_strand_id
1 'polypeptide(L)' 'MFSWFPIFFPLRKPIYVPSGSPIEVHFWRCCAPTKVWYEWTVTMPTQSPIHNGNGRSYWVGL' A
#
# COMPACT_ATOMS: atom_id res chain seq x y z
N MET A 1 15.19 -21.70 -2.55
CA MET A 1 15.35 -20.24 -2.55
C MET A 1 14.76 -19.73 -1.23
N PHE A 2 15.61 -19.39 -0.24
CA PHE A 2 15.21 -19.04 1.14
C PHE A 2 15.68 -17.63 1.54
N SER A 3 16.16 -16.85 0.58
CA SER A 3 16.71 -15.51 0.80
C SER A 3 15.67 -14.38 0.73
N TRP A 4 14.44 -14.68 0.32
CA TRP A 4 13.37 -13.69 0.13
C TRP A 4 12.08 -14.18 0.79
N PHE A 5 11.72 -13.53 1.90
CA PHE A 5 10.42 -13.70 2.52
C PHE A 5 9.42 -12.68 1.98
N PRO A 6 8.11 -12.96 2.04
CA PRO A 6 7.08 -12.02 1.63
C PRO A 6 7.14 -10.71 2.44
N ILE A 7 6.84 -9.60 1.79
CA ILE A 7 6.60 -8.30 2.45
C ILE A 7 5.10 -8.11 2.70
N PHE A 8 4.75 -7.36 3.74
CA PHE A 8 3.36 -7.03 4.11
C PHE A 8 3.13 -5.52 4.04
N PHE A 9 2.11 -5.10 3.28
CA PHE A 9 1.65 -3.70 3.21
C PHE A 9 0.37 -3.53 4.05
N PRO A 10 0.46 -2.97 5.27
CA PRO A 10 -0.68 -2.92 6.18
C PRO A 10 -1.72 -1.88 5.78
N LEU A 11 -2.98 -2.15 6.15
CA LEU A 11 -4.05 -1.15 6.19
C LEU A 11 -4.19 -0.60 7.60
N ARG A 12 -4.48 0.69 7.75
CA ARG A 12 -4.67 1.31 9.09
C ARG A 12 -5.85 0.75 9.86
N LYS A 13 -6.90 0.35 9.14
CA LYS A 13 -8.11 -0.25 9.71
C LYS A 13 -8.44 -1.50 8.91
N PRO A 14 -8.86 -2.59 9.55
CA PRO A 14 -9.43 -3.73 8.85
C PRO A 14 -10.63 -3.31 7.99
N ILE A 15 -10.81 -4.00 6.86
CA ILE A 15 -11.94 -3.78 5.95
C ILE A 15 -12.77 -5.07 5.92
N TYR A 16 -14.06 -4.96 6.18
CA TYR A 16 -15.00 -6.07 6.02
C TYR A 16 -15.20 -6.35 4.53
N VAL A 17 -15.09 -7.61 4.13
CA VAL A 17 -15.24 -8.05 2.74
C VAL A 17 -16.40 -9.04 2.67
N PRO A 18 -17.58 -8.61 2.16
CA PRO A 18 -18.68 -9.53 1.91
C PRO A 18 -18.28 -10.66 0.93
N SER A 19 -18.89 -11.82 1.08
CA SER A 19 -18.70 -12.94 0.15
C SER A 19 -19.02 -12.51 -1.29
N GLY A 20 -18.13 -12.84 -2.23
CA GLY A 20 -18.27 -12.49 -3.65
C GLY A 20 -18.00 -11.02 -3.98
N SER A 21 -17.70 -10.16 -2.99
CA SER A 21 -17.33 -8.77 -3.28
C SER A 21 -15.91 -8.68 -3.85
N PRO A 22 -15.68 -7.84 -4.87
CA PRO A 22 -14.34 -7.63 -5.38
C PRO A 22 -13.52 -6.80 -4.40
N ILE A 23 -12.22 -7.10 -4.34
CA ILE A 23 -11.23 -6.24 -3.69
C ILE A 23 -10.49 -5.50 -4.79
N GLU A 24 -10.54 -4.18 -4.75
CA GLU A 24 -9.79 -3.32 -5.66
C GLU A 24 -8.75 -2.54 -4.86
N VAL A 25 -7.50 -2.60 -5.32
CA VAL A 25 -6.36 -1.96 -4.67
C VAL A 25 -5.55 -1.21 -5.73
N HIS A 26 -5.16 0.01 -5.39
CA HIS A 26 -4.25 0.80 -6.22
C HIS A 26 -2.92 0.94 -5.49
N PHE A 27 -1.85 0.80 -6.26
CA PHE A 27 -0.47 0.99 -5.82
C PHE A 27 0.22 1.99 -6.73
N TRP A 28 1.00 2.86 -6.12
CA TRP A 28 1.88 3.79 -6.82
C TRP A 28 3.31 3.58 -6.36
N ARG A 29 4.24 3.55 -7.31
CA ARG A 29 5.66 3.75 -7.04
C ARG A 29 5.98 5.20 -7.31
N CYS A 30 6.37 5.92 -6.28
CA CYS A 30 6.63 7.34 -6.32
C CYS A 30 8.12 7.61 -6.11
N CYS A 31 8.61 8.74 -6.63
CA CYS A 31 10.02 9.13 -6.49
C CYS A 31 10.18 10.65 -6.34
N ALA A 32 11.32 11.02 -5.77
CA ALA A 32 11.86 12.36 -5.65
C ALA A 32 13.40 12.25 -5.77
N PRO A 33 14.16 13.36 -5.89
CA PRO A 33 15.60 13.31 -6.16
C PRO A 33 16.43 12.44 -5.21
N THR A 34 16.00 12.27 -3.96
CA THR A 34 16.75 11.53 -2.93
C THR A 34 15.97 10.37 -2.30
N LYS A 35 14.74 10.08 -2.77
CA LYS A 35 13.89 9.05 -2.16
C LYS A 35 12.94 8.39 -3.14
N VAL A 36 12.66 7.11 -2.90
CA VAL A 36 11.61 6.32 -3.56
C VAL A 36 10.66 5.78 -2.50
N TRP A 37 9.36 5.74 -2.78
CA TRP A 37 8.38 5.17 -1.85
C TRP A 37 7.21 4.53 -2.59
N TYR A 38 6.38 3.84 -1.82
CA TYR A 38 5.10 3.30 -2.30
C TYR A 38 3.95 3.97 -1.59
N GLU A 39 2.89 4.25 -2.34
CA GLU A 39 1.58 4.63 -1.82
C GLU A 39 0.58 3.54 -2.20
N TRP A 40 -0.39 3.27 -1.34
CA TRP A 40 -1.42 2.27 -1.63
C TRP A 40 -2.77 2.63 -1.00
N THR A 41 -3.84 2.16 -1.63
CA THR A 41 -5.19 2.30 -1.09
C THR A 41 -6.11 1.19 -1.62
N VAL A 42 -7.08 0.79 -0.80
CA VAL A 42 -8.22 -0.04 -1.20
C VAL A 42 -9.37 0.87 -1.63
N THR A 43 -9.99 0.60 -2.77
CA THR A 43 -11.17 1.33 -3.30
C THR A 43 -12.44 0.52 -3.22
N MET A 44 -12.36 -0.81 -3.24
CA MET A 44 -13.48 -1.74 -3.01
C MET A 44 -13.12 -2.83 -2.00
N PRO A 45 -14.06 -3.27 -1.14
CA PRO A 45 -15.48 -2.89 -1.06
C PRO A 45 -15.76 -1.62 -0.23
N THR A 46 -14.76 -1.12 0.49
CA THR A 46 -14.85 0.15 1.23
C THR A 46 -13.56 0.92 1.05
N GLN A 47 -13.67 2.20 0.74
CA GLN A 47 -12.50 3.02 0.46
C GLN A 47 -11.65 3.25 1.72
N SER A 48 -10.35 3.00 1.60
CA SER A 48 -9.37 3.38 2.60
C SER A 48 -8.72 4.72 2.26
N PRO A 49 -8.10 5.43 3.23
CA PRO A 49 -7.23 6.55 2.91
C PRO A 49 -6.01 6.09 2.10
N ILE A 50 -5.38 7.00 1.35
CA ILE A 50 -4.07 6.73 0.76
C ILE A 50 -3.04 6.55 1.88
N HIS A 51 -2.39 5.39 1.86
CA HIS A 51 -1.32 5.04 2.80
C HIS A 51 0.00 5.62 2.31
N ASN A 52 0.80 6.11 3.25
CA ASN A 52 2.13 6.65 3.00
C ASN A 52 2.21 7.82 1.99
N GLY A 53 1.16 8.64 1.90
CA GLY A 53 1.15 9.83 1.02
C GLY A 53 2.41 10.70 1.16
N ASN A 54 3.03 11.05 0.03
CA ASN A 54 4.32 11.75 -0.11
C ASN A 54 5.52 11.05 0.56
N GLY A 55 5.41 9.75 0.84
CA GLY A 55 6.43 8.98 1.54
C GLY A 55 6.60 9.44 2.98
N ARG A 56 5.54 9.95 3.62
CA ARG A 56 5.64 10.57 4.96
C ARG A 56 5.92 9.60 6.09
N SER A 57 5.70 8.30 5.88
CA SER A 57 5.84 7.26 6.91
C SER A 57 6.95 6.27 6.57
N TYR A 58 7.22 6.04 5.29
CA TYR A 58 8.31 5.17 4.83
C TYR A 58 8.81 5.59 3.45
N TRP A 59 10.13 5.52 3.25
CA TRP A 59 10.79 5.68 1.97
C TRP A 59 12.12 4.91 1.98
N VAL A 60 12.61 4.61 0.78
CA VAL A 60 13.94 4.06 0.53
C VAL A 60 14.82 5.21 0.02
N GLY A 61 15.93 5.48 0.70
CA GLY A 61 16.92 6.46 0.25
C GLY A 61 17.59 6.00 -1.03
N LEU A 62 17.85 6.95 -1.93
CA LEU A 62 18.68 6.74 -3.11
C LEU A 62 20.17 6.83 -2.77
#